data_AF-A0AB36P9N8-F1
#
_entry.id   AF-A0AB36P9N8-F1
#
_cell.length_a   1.000
_cell.length_b   1.000
_cell.length_c   1.000
_cell.angle_alpha   90.00
_cell.angle_beta   90.00
_cell.angle_gamma   90.00
#
_symmetry.space_group_name_H-M   'P 1'
#
loop_
_entity.id
_entity.type
_entity.pdbx_description
1 polymer ?
#
loop_
_entity_poly.entity_id
_entity_poly.type
_entity_poly.pdbx_seq_one_letter_code
_entity_poly.pdbx_strand_id
1 'polypeptide(L)'
;MTDNLPEVREAQEWFRSETRRVAPITLDVMWDHFLSRHWSQLSPDFPLQEFVCYAREQVMTILPDSPPRFINLNNYLWSEQWLVRYRDMDFIQNVLNGMASRRPRLDALRDSWYDLDAHYDALETRFWQFYPRMMAQASHKAL
;
A
#
# COMPACT_ATOMS: atom_id res chain seq x y z
N MET A 1 -1.13 6.51 13.97
CA MET A 1 -0.30 5.44 13.39
C MET A 1 -1.23 4.24 13.22
N THR A 2 -1.44 3.83 11.98
CA THR A 2 -2.48 2.88 11.54
C THR A 2 -2.35 1.50 12.21
N ASP A 3 -1.12 1.12 12.56
CA ASP A 3 -0.77 -0.16 13.18
C ASP A 3 -1.43 -0.42 14.54
N ASN A 4 -1.89 0.65 15.22
CA ASN A 4 -2.55 0.54 16.53
C ASN A 4 -4.06 0.32 16.42
N LEU A 5 -4.62 0.33 15.21
CA LEU A 5 -6.04 0.07 15.00
C LEU A 5 -6.34 -1.41 15.33
N PRO A 6 -7.43 -1.69 16.08
CA PRO A 6 -7.83 -3.07 16.39
C PRO A 6 -7.92 -3.97 15.16
N GLU A 7 -8.42 -3.44 14.05
CA GLU A 7 -8.60 -4.17 12.78
C GLU A 7 -7.27 -4.57 12.15
N VAL A 8 -6.26 -3.70 12.25
CA VAL A 8 -4.91 -3.98 11.72
C VAL A 8 -4.17 -4.97 12.61
N ARG A 9 -4.37 -4.89 13.93
CA ARG A 9 -3.82 -5.87 14.88
C ARG A 9 -4.41 -7.26 14.66
N GLU A 10 -5.72 -7.34 14.48
CA GLU A 10 -6.41 -8.60 14.16
C GLU A 10 -5.90 -9.19 12.84
N ALA A 11 -5.76 -8.36 11.79
CA ALA A 11 -5.25 -8.80 10.49
C ALA A 11 -3.81 -9.35 10.58
N GLN A 12 -2.96 -8.80 11.45
CA GLN A 12 -1.61 -9.33 11.68
C GLN A 12 -1.62 -10.74 12.29
N GLU A 13 -2.65 -11.10 13.05
CA GLU A 13 -2.77 -12.43 13.67
C GLU A 13 -3.12 -13.52 12.65
N TRP A 14 -3.67 -13.15 11.49
CA TRP A 14 -3.99 -14.10 10.41
C TRP A 14 -2.75 -14.62 9.67
N PHE A 15 -1.62 -13.94 9.77
CA PHE A 15 -0.38 -14.38 9.15
C PHE A 15 0.17 -15.62 9.85
N ARG A 16 0.69 -16.57 9.05
CA ARG A 16 1.44 -17.73 9.55
C ARG A 16 2.66 -17.31 10.39
N SER A 17 3.16 -18.21 11.24
CA SER A 17 4.29 -17.93 12.14
C SER A 17 5.53 -17.43 11.42
N GLU A 18 5.78 -17.95 10.22
CA GLU A 18 6.97 -17.70 9.40
C GLU A 18 6.94 -16.29 8.79
N THR A 19 5.74 -15.79 8.47
CA THR A 19 5.51 -14.51 7.79
C THR A 19 5.04 -13.40 8.72
N ARG A 20 4.65 -13.73 9.97
CA ARG A 20 4.12 -12.75 10.95
C ARG A 20 5.03 -11.55 11.19
N ARG A 21 6.36 -11.74 11.18
CA ARG A 21 7.34 -10.66 11.37
C ARG A 21 7.29 -9.59 10.26
N VAL A 22 6.80 -9.95 9.08
CA VAL A 22 6.64 -9.04 7.94
C VAL A 22 5.18 -8.66 7.70
N ALA A 23 4.25 -9.09 8.56
CA ALA A 23 2.83 -8.80 8.44
C ALA A 23 2.54 -7.29 8.34
N PRO A 24 3.15 -6.39 9.17
CA PRO A 24 2.90 -4.96 9.04
C PRO A 24 3.22 -4.41 7.64
N ILE A 25 4.40 -4.75 7.11
CA ILE A 25 4.84 -4.32 5.78
C ILE A 25 3.93 -4.89 4.68
N THR A 26 3.53 -6.15 4.84
CA THR A 26 2.67 -6.83 3.86
C THR A 26 1.27 -6.23 3.85
N LEU A 27 0.73 -5.89 5.03
CA LEU A 27 -0.57 -5.25 5.17
C LEU A 27 -0.55 -3.83 4.61
N ASP A 28 0.52 -3.05 4.79
CA ASP A 28 0.64 -1.72 4.18
C ASP A 28 0.46 -1.78 2.66
N VAL A 29 1.10 -2.75 2.01
CA VAL A 29 0.96 -3.01 0.57
C VAL A 29 -0.47 -3.44 0.21
N MET A 30 -1.12 -4.23 1.05
CA MET A 30 -2.51 -4.67 0.85
C MET A 30 -3.51 -3.51 1.00
N TRP A 31 -3.25 -2.56 1.89
CA TRP A 31 -4.09 -1.37 2.02
C TRP A 31 -3.97 -0.47 0.79
N ASP A 32 -2.76 -0.33 0.22
CA ASP A 32 -2.55 0.35 -1.06
C ASP A 32 -3.26 -0.37 -2.22
N HIS A 33 -3.30 -1.71 -2.20
CA HIS A 33 -4.09 -2.51 -3.15
C HIS A 33 -5.57 -2.12 -3.10
N PHE A 34 -6.21 -2.21 -1.92
CA PHE A 34 -7.62 -1.88 -1.77
C PHE A 34 -7.92 -0.41 -2.09
N LEU A 35 -7.04 0.50 -1.69
CA LEU A 35 -7.16 1.91 -2.07
C LEU A 35 -7.20 2.10 -3.59
N SER A 36 -6.26 1.49 -4.32
CA SER A 36 -6.19 1.57 -5.79
C SER A 36 -7.38 0.84 -6.46
N ARG A 37 -7.79 -0.29 -5.90
CA ARG A 37 -8.88 -1.14 -6.39
C ARG A 37 -10.26 -0.49 -6.22
N HIS A 38 -10.48 0.23 -5.12
CA HIS A 38 -11.74 0.87 -4.76
C HIS A 38 -11.74 2.38 -4.95
N TRP A 39 -10.72 2.93 -5.62
CA TRP A 39 -10.54 4.37 -5.76
C TRP A 39 -11.80 5.11 -6.23
N SER A 40 -12.55 4.56 -7.19
CA SER A 40 -13.78 5.20 -7.70
C SER A 40 -14.90 5.32 -6.65
N GLN A 41 -14.88 4.50 -5.60
CA GLN A 41 -15.81 4.59 -4.47
C GLN A 41 -15.32 5.58 -3.41
N LEU A 42 -14.00 5.66 -3.22
CA LEU A 42 -13.35 6.50 -2.21
C LEU A 42 -13.22 7.97 -2.67
N SER A 43 -12.97 8.18 -3.97
CA SER A 43 -12.81 9.48 -4.61
C SER A 43 -13.55 9.48 -5.96
N PRO A 44 -14.90 9.55 -5.94
CA PRO A 44 -15.70 9.48 -7.16
C PRO A 44 -15.47 10.68 -8.09
N ASP A 45 -15.13 11.85 -7.52
CA ASP A 45 -14.96 13.10 -8.27
C ASP A 45 -13.55 13.29 -8.83
N PHE A 46 -12.59 12.42 -8.48
CA PHE A 46 -11.21 12.55 -8.96
C PHE A 46 -10.62 11.20 -9.38
N PRO A 47 -10.58 10.89 -10.69
CA PRO A 47 -10.09 9.62 -11.19
C PRO A 47 -8.65 9.31 -10.75
N LEU A 48 -8.35 8.05 -10.44
CA LEU A 48 -7.03 7.63 -9.95
C LEU A 48 -5.89 8.07 -10.89
N GLN A 49 -6.09 7.96 -12.21
CA GLN A 49 -5.08 8.35 -13.18
C GLN A 49 -4.76 9.85 -13.11
N GLU A 50 -5.78 10.69 -12.92
CA GLU A 50 -5.62 12.14 -12.80
C GLU A 50 -4.95 12.50 -11.47
N PHE A 51 -5.34 11.84 -10.37
CA PHE A 51 -4.68 11.97 -9.08
C PHE A 51 -3.19 11.62 -9.17
N VAL A 52 -2.84 10.53 -9.86
CA VAL A 52 -1.43 10.11 -10.04
C VAL A 52 -0.65 11.15 -10.84
N CYS A 53 -1.23 11.72 -11.90
CA CYS A 53 -0.63 12.81 -12.65
C CYS A 53 -0.41 14.05 -11.77
N TYR A 54 -1.44 14.47 -11.05
CA TYR A 54 -1.36 15.58 -10.10
C TYR A 54 -0.27 15.37 -9.03
N ALA A 55 -0.28 14.21 -8.38
CA ALA A 55 0.71 13.87 -7.35
C ALA A 55 2.14 13.87 -7.91
N ARG A 56 2.33 13.36 -9.13
CA ARG A 56 3.62 13.39 -9.82
C ARG A 56 4.10 14.82 -10.03
N GLU A 57 3.24 15.72 -10.50
CA GLU A 57 3.60 17.13 -10.70
C GLU A 57 4.05 17.78 -9.39
N GLN A 58 3.33 17.53 -8.28
CA GLN A 58 3.71 18.04 -6.97
C GLN A 58 5.07 17.50 -6.53
N VAL A 59 5.32 16.20 -6.67
CA VAL A 59 6.59 15.58 -6.27
C VAL A 59 7.75 16.04 -7.14
N MET A 60 7.52 16.26 -8.45
CA MET A 60 8.56 16.73 -9.37
C MET A 60 9.13 18.10 -8.99
N THR A 61 8.41 18.92 -8.21
CA THR A 61 8.91 20.21 -7.73
C THR A 61 10.06 20.08 -6.72
N ILE A 62 10.10 19.00 -5.93
CA ILE A 62 11.12 18.77 -4.89
C ILE A 62 12.13 17.67 -5.27
N LEU A 63 11.84 16.92 -6.34
CA LEU A 63 12.60 15.75 -6.71
C LEU A 63 14.08 16.04 -7.03
N PRO A 64 14.45 17.14 -7.72
CA PRO A 64 15.85 17.46 -8.03
C PRO A 64 16.75 17.60 -6.79
N ASP A 65 16.20 18.12 -5.69
CA ASP A 65 16.93 18.36 -4.43
C ASP A 65 16.81 17.19 -3.43
N SER A 66 16.13 16.12 -3.82
CA SER A 66 15.89 14.97 -2.95
C SER A 66 17.07 13.99 -2.89
N PRO A 67 17.19 13.16 -1.84
CA PRO A 67 18.25 12.16 -1.77
C PRO A 67 18.25 11.20 -2.97
N PRO A 68 19.42 10.73 -3.46
CA PRO A 68 19.50 9.90 -4.68
C PRO A 68 18.64 8.63 -4.64
N ARG A 69 18.47 8.01 -3.46
CA ARG A 69 17.60 6.84 -3.28
C ARG A 69 16.13 7.16 -3.56
N PHE A 70 15.68 8.36 -3.19
CA PHE A 70 14.32 8.81 -3.43
C PHE A 70 14.10 9.14 -4.91
N ILE A 71 15.07 9.79 -5.56
CA ILE A 71 15.05 10.04 -7.01
C ILE A 71 14.92 8.71 -7.78
N ASN A 72 15.79 7.75 -7.48
CA ASN A 72 15.78 6.45 -8.13
C ASN A 72 14.46 5.71 -7.94
N LEU A 73 13.88 5.72 -6.73
CA LEU A 73 12.57 5.11 -6.47
C LEU A 73 11.47 5.75 -7.32
N ASN A 74 11.44 7.08 -7.38
CA ASN A 74 10.43 7.82 -8.13
C ASN A 74 10.48 7.54 -9.63
N ASN A 75 11.66 7.32 -10.20
CA ASN A 75 11.78 6.97 -11.61
C ASN A 75 10.98 5.70 -11.95
N TYR A 76 11.03 4.66 -11.09
CA TYR A 76 10.24 3.44 -11.27
C TYR A 76 8.76 3.66 -10.93
N LEU A 77 8.48 4.32 -9.80
CA LEU A 77 7.11 4.54 -9.31
C LEU A 77 6.23 5.20 -10.38
N TRP A 78 6.76 6.23 -11.04
CA TRP A 78 6.03 6.97 -12.08
C TRP A 78 6.01 6.26 -13.43
N SER A 79 7.16 5.73 -13.89
CA SER A 79 7.24 5.10 -15.22
C SER A 79 6.45 3.81 -15.31
N GLU A 80 6.39 3.04 -14.23
CA GLU A 80 5.64 1.79 -14.16
C GLU A 80 4.24 1.96 -13.56
N GLN A 81 3.81 3.21 -13.30
CA GLN A 81 2.46 3.55 -12.81
C GLN A 81 2.04 2.73 -11.57
N TRP A 82 2.94 2.58 -10.59
CA TRP A 82 2.73 1.68 -9.44
C TRP A 82 1.39 1.92 -8.74
N LEU A 83 1.04 3.18 -8.46
CA LEU A 83 -0.22 3.57 -7.81
C LEU A 83 -1.47 3.03 -8.53
N VAL A 84 -1.45 2.97 -9.85
CA VAL A 84 -2.55 2.42 -10.65
C VAL A 84 -2.50 0.89 -10.65
N ARG A 85 -1.30 0.32 -10.77
CA ARG A 85 -1.08 -1.12 -10.83
C ARG A 85 -1.32 -1.84 -9.51
N TYR A 86 -1.27 -1.14 -8.37
CA TYR A 86 -1.63 -1.71 -7.07
C TYR A 86 -3.03 -2.35 -7.08
N ARG A 87 -3.95 -1.96 -7.98
CA ARG A 87 -5.25 -2.62 -8.15
C ARG A 87 -5.19 -4.11 -8.54
N ASP A 88 -4.04 -4.57 -9.02
CA ASP A 88 -3.82 -5.92 -9.52
C ASP A 88 -3.05 -6.73 -8.48
N MET A 89 -3.64 -7.85 -8.07
CA MET A 89 -3.06 -8.78 -7.11
C MET A 89 -1.73 -9.38 -7.61
N ASP A 90 -1.61 -9.69 -8.91
CA ASP A 90 -0.34 -10.21 -9.46
C ASP A 90 0.80 -9.18 -9.32
N PHE A 91 0.46 -7.88 -9.41
CA PHE A 91 1.43 -6.82 -9.19
C PHE A 91 1.86 -6.74 -7.72
N ILE A 92 0.95 -6.99 -6.77
CA ILE A 92 1.29 -7.05 -5.34
C ILE A 92 2.34 -8.12 -5.05
N GLN A 93 2.17 -9.32 -5.60
CA GLN A 93 3.15 -10.39 -5.45
C GLN A 93 4.54 -9.96 -5.98
N ASN A 94 4.58 -9.27 -7.12
CA ASN A 94 5.82 -8.75 -7.70
C ASN A 94 6.48 -7.68 -6.81
N VAL A 95 5.69 -6.78 -6.22
CA VAL A 95 6.18 -5.76 -5.27
C VAL A 95 6.81 -6.42 -4.06
N LEU A 96 6.14 -7.39 -3.42
CA LEU A 96 6.65 -8.12 -2.27
C LEU A 96 7.95 -8.88 -2.59
N ASN A 97 7.99 -9.56 -3.73
CA ASN A 97 9.20 -10.22 -4.24
C ASN A 97 10.36 -9.24 -4.49
N GLY A 98 10.06 -8.07 -5.06
CA GLY A 98 11.04 -7.01 -5.27
C GLY A 98 11.61 -6.45 -3.97
N MET A 99 10.76 -6.26 -2.95
CA MET A 99 11.19 -5.83 -1.62
C MET A 99 12.07 -6.89 -0.93
N ALA A 100 11.68 -8.16 -0.96
CA ALA A 100 12.46 -9.28 -0.43
C ALA A 100 13.85 -9.37 -1.09
N SER A 101 13.90 -9.24 -2.42
CA SER A 101 15.15 -9.33 -3.20
C SER A 101 16.16 -8.25 -2.82
N ARG A 102 15.68 -7.06 -2.42
CA ARG A 102 16.55 -5.93 -2.04
C ARG A 102 17.06 -6.04 -0.60
N ARG A 103 16.41 -6.81 0.26
CA ARG A 103 16.74 -6.92 1.70
C ARG A 103 16.59 -8.37 2.19
N PRO A 104 17.70 -9.11 2.36
CA PRO A 104 17.65 -10.52 2.80
C PRO A 104 16.92 -10.75 4.13
N ARG A 105 16.92 -9.76 5.04
CA ARG A 105 16.18 -9.84 6.31
C ARG A 105 14.66 -9.89 6.13
N LEU A 106 14.15 -9.47 4.97
CA LEU A 106 12.73 -9.43 4.63
C LEU A 106 12.34 -10.54 3.63
N ASP A 107 13.12 -11.62 3.55
CA ASP A 107 12.85 -12.72 2.60
C ASP A 107 11.44 -13.34 2.78
N ALA A 108 10.93 -13.33 4.01
CA ALA A 108 9.56 -13.79 4.32
C ALA A 108 8.45 -12.98 3.60
N LEU A 109 8.75 -11.83 3.00
CA LEU A 109 7.79 -11.10 2.15
C LEU A 109 7.40 -11.89 0.90
N ARG A 110 8.26 -12.79 0.40
CA ARG A 110 7.91 -13.61 -0.77
C ARG A 110 6.71 -14.51 -0.47
N ASP A 111 6.75 -15.15 0.69
CA ASP A 111 5.73 -16.10 1.10
C ASP A 111 4.52 -15.42 1.75
N SER A 112 4.67 -14.18 2.24
CA SER A 112 3.56 -13.44 2.85
C SER A 112 2.42 -13.13 1.88
N TRP A 113 2.71 -13.22 0.57
CA TRP A 113 1.70 -13.25 -0.49
C TRP A 113 0.57 -14.26 -0.22
N TYR A 114 0.92 -15.49 0.19
CA TYR A 114 -0.08 -16.53 0.40
C TYR A 114 -1.00 -16.22 1.59
N ASP A 115 -0.53 -15.46 2.59
CA ASP A 115 -1.37 -15.01 3.70
C ASP A 115 -2.36 -13.93 3.23
N LEU A 116 -1.96 -13.04 2.32
CA LEU A 116 -2.87 -12.07 1.71
C LEU A 116 -3.94 -12.75 0.87
N ASP A 117 -3.54 -13.67 0.00
CA ASP A 117 -4.44 -14.38 -0.89
C ASP A 117 -5.47 -15.22 -0.11
N ALA A 118 -5.03 -15.94 0.92
CA ALA A 118 -5.90 -16.75 1.76
C ALA A 118 -6.93 -15.93 2.56
N HIS A 119 -6.65 -14.65 2.82
CA HIS A 119 -7.49 -13.79 3.65
C HIS A 119 -8.03 -12.56 2.90
N TYR A 120 -8.01 -12.56 1.57
CA TYR A 120 -8.35 -11.40 0.75
C TYR A 120 -9.67 -10.74 1.14
N ASP A 121 -10.78 -11.51 1.14
CA ASP A 121 -12.12 -10.99 1.44
C ASP A 121 -12.24 -10.46 2.88
N ALA A 122 -11.56 -11.12 3.83
CA ALA A 122 -11.55 -10.70 5.23
C ALA A 122 -10.76 -9.40 5.40
N LEU A 123 -9.64 -9.25 4.69
CA LEU A 123 -8.83 -8.04 4.68
C LEU A 123 -9.58 -6.88 4.02
N GLU A 124 -10.30 -7.13 2.92
CA GLU A 124 -11.15 -6.12 2.26
C GLU A 124 -12.24 -5.62 3.22
N THR A 125 -12.87 -6.54 3.95
CA THR A 125 -13.87 -6.20 4.97
C THR A 125 -13.26 -5.31 6.06
N ARG A 126 -12.05 -5.61 6.53
CA ARG A 126 -11.36 -4.76 7.52
C ARG A 126 -11.00 -3.40 6.96
N PHE A 127 -10.50 -3.33 5.73
CA PHE A 127 -10.22 -2.07 5.04
C PHE A 127 -11.42 -1.12 5.10
N TRP A 128 -12.61 -1.61 4.72
CA TRP A 128 -13.83 -0.79 4.74
C TRP A 128 -14.28 -0.38 6.15
N GLN A 129 -13.93 -1.15 7.17
CA GLN A 129 -14.26 -0.79 8.55
C GLN A 129 -13.40 0.36 9.08
N PHE A 130 -12.11 0.41 8.74
CA PHE A 130 -11.19 1.41 9.34
C PHE A 130 -10.86 2.58 8.41
N TYR A 131 -10.79 2.38 7.09
CA TYR A 131 -10.28 3.38 6.17
C TYR A 131 -11.12 4.68 6.12
N PRO A 132 -12.48 4.63 6.05
CA PRO A 132 -13.29 5.85 6.09
C PRO A 132 -13.11 6.65 7.39
N ARG A 133 -12.95 5.94 8.53
CA ARG A 133 -12.69 6.59 9.83
C ARG A 133 -11.33 7.30 9.83
N MET A 134 -10.31 6.70 9.24
CA MET A 134 -9.00 7.34 9.09
C MET A 134 -9.06 8.58 8.21
N MET A 135 -9.76 8.53 7.07
CA MET A 135 -9.92 9.68 6.19
C MET A 135 -10.62 10.85 6.90
N ALA A 136 -11.67 10.56 7.66
CA ALA A 136 -12.38 11.56 8.44
C ALA A 136 -11.45 12.22 9.49
N GLN A 137 -10.64 11.43 10.19
CA GLN A 137 -9.67 11.95 11.17
C GLN A 137 -8.57 12.80 10.53
N ALA A 138 -8.07 12.40 9.36
CA ALA A 138 -7.05 13.16 8.63
C ALA A 138 -7.59 14.52 8.19
N SER A 139 -8.84 14.56 7.70
CA SER A 139 -9.50 15.80 7.29
C SER A 139 -9.70 16.77 8.47
N HIS A 140 -10.04 16.27 9.66
CA HIS A 140 -10.19 17.09 10.86
C HIS A 140 -8.88 17.63 11.44
N LYS A 141 -7.74 16.99 11.15
CA LYS A 141 -6.41 17.47 11.59
C LYS A 141 -5.78 18.48 10.63
N ALA A 142 -6.31 18.59 9.41
CA ALA A 142 -5.86 19.54 8.40
C ALA A 142 -6.57 20.92 8.53
N LEU A 143 -7.55 21.03 9.44
CA LEU A 143 -8.19 22.26 9.90
C LEU A 143 -7.62 22.66 11.26
#